data_AF-A0A7S3HB64-F1
#
_entry.id   AF-A0A7S3HB64-F1
#
_cell.length_a   1.000
_cell.length_b   1.000
_cell.length_c   1.000
_cell.angle_alpha   90.00
_cell.angle_beta   90.00
_cell.angle_gamma   90.00
#
_symmetry.space_group_name_H-M   'P 1'
#
loop_
_entity.id
_entity.type
_entity.pdbx_description
1 polymer ?
#
loop_
_entity_poly.entity_id
_entity_poly.type
_entity_poly.pdbx_seq_one_letter_code
_entity_poly.pdbx_strand_id
1 'polypeptide(L)'
;DEIQECINRSAQAILRCFKTVKDWTVESEGPRNRTFFDRITKDIEIVRVALLLTGCIQGIRNTVQDYLNSFAQYNWLWHDDKDASYQKFMKTTPSLDDFDHKLRSFGEIENEITMTNDIQNIGALSLRTVSIKSQLKSECNRWKIKFSDNLHSQAKNKLEQLTEYIRMTNGKVTREVTDLDTLSFIMRLLVDVRERE
;
A
#
# COMPACT_ATOMS: atom_id res chain seq x y z
N ASP A 1 -14.25 -9.15 -16.80
CA ASP A 1 -15.07 -10.06 -17.62
C ASP A 1 -16.42 -10.35 -16.96
N GLU A 2 -16.46 -10.73 -15.68
CA GLU A 2 -17.71 -10.98 -14.94
C GLU A 2 -18.72 -9.80 -14.94
N ILE A 3 -18.23 -8.56 -14.79
CA ILE A 3 -19.07 -7.35 -14.83
C ILE A 3 -19.76 -7.20 -16.19
N GLN A 4 -19.02 -7.42 -17.28
CA GLN A 4 -19.56 -7.34 -18.64
C GLN A 4 -20.57 -8.47 -18.90
N GLU A 5 -20.31 -9.67 -18.39
CA GLU A 5 -21.26 -10.77 -18.44
C GLU A 5 -22.55 -10.46 -17.66
N CYS A 6 -22.44 -9.82 -16.49
CA CYS A 6 -23.60 -9.37 -15.72
C CYS A 6 -24.45 -8.37 -16.51
N ILE A 7 -23.82 -7.36 -17.12
CA ILE A 7 -24.53 -6.37 -17.94
C ILE A 7 -25.21 -7.04 -19.14
N ASN A 8 -24.52 -7.97 -19.81
CA ASN A 8 -25.10 -8.74 -20.92
C ASN A 8 -26.30 -9.58 -20.47
N ARG A 9 -26.23 -10.22 -19.29
CA ARG A 9 -27.34 -10.97 -18.70
C ARG A 9 -28.53 -10.06 -18.37
N SER A 10 -28.28 -8.87 -17.81
CA SER A 10 -29.33 -7.87 -17.57
C SER A 10 -29.98 -7.40 -18.87
N ALA A 11 -29.20 -7.10 -19.90
CA ALA A 11 -29.72 -6.72 -21.22
C ALA A 11 -30.57 -7.85 -21.83
N GLN A 12 -30.10 -9.10 -21.76
CA GLN A 12 -30.87 -10.26 -22.22
C GLN A 12 -32.16 -10.48 -21.43
N ALA A 13 -32.15 -10.26 -20.11
CA ALA A 13 -33.35 -10.35 -19.29
C ALA A 13 -34.40 -9.31 -19.71
N ILE A 14 -33.98 -8.07 -19.95
CA ILE A 14 -34.85 -6.99 -20.47
C ILE A 14 -35.41 -7.39 -21.84
N LEU A 15 -34.57 -7.88 -22.76
CA LEU A 15 -35.03 -8.33 -24.08
C LEU A 15 -36.03 -9.49 -23.99
N ARG A 16 -35.84 -10.42 -23.05
CA ARG A 16 -36.79 -11.52 -22.82
C ARG A 16 -38.16 -11.04 -22.35
N CYS A 17 -38.26 -9.94 -21.62
CA CYS A 17 -39.55 -9.36 -21.25
C CYS A 17 -40.38 -8.98 -22.49
N PHE A 18 -39.75 -8.53 -23.58
CA PHE A 18 -40.48 -8.20 -24.82
C PHE A 18 -41.02 -9.42 -25.57
N LYS A 19 -40.65 -10.66 -25.18
CA LYS A 19 -41.28 -11.88 -25.69
C LYS A 19 -42.69 -12.09 -25.15
N THR A 20 -43.03 -11.48 -24.02
CA THR A 20 -44.37 -11.61 -23.42
C THR A 20 -45.29 -10.46 -23.82
N VAL A 21 -44.73 -9.34 -24.31
CA VAL A 21 -45.49 -8.19 -24.78
C VAL A 21 -45.98 -8.43 -26.21
N LYS A 22 -47.31 -8.55 -26.36
CA LYS A 22 -47.98 -8.73 -27.66
C LYS A 22 -48.17 -7.40 -28.36
N ASP A 23 -48.06 -7.42 -29.69
CA ASP A 23 -48.36 -6.25 -30.51
C ASP A 23 -49.85 -5.88 -30.43
N TRP A 24 -50.14 -4.58 -30.35
CA TRP A 24 -51.51 -4.06 -30.26
C TRP A 24 -52.23 -4.12 -31.62
N THR A 25 -51.48 -4.13 -32.73
CA THR A 25 -52.06 -4.25 -34.08
C THR A 25 -52.42 -5.71 -34.38
N VAL A 26 -53.54 -6.17 -33.82
CA VAL A 26 -54.21 -7.43 -34.19
C VAL A 26 -55.54 -7.09 -34.88
N GLU A 27 -55.48 -6.41 -36.02
CA GLU A 27 -56.58 -6.42 -36.98
C GLU A 27 -55.99 -6.63 -38.38
N SER A 28 -56.11 -7.88 -38.84
CA SER A 28 -56.03 -8.38 -40.22
C SER A 28 -55.03 -9.53 -40.40
N GLU A 29 -55.59 -10.74 -40.44
CA GLU A 29 -55.08 -11.98 -41.09
C GLU A 29 -53.59 -12.36 -40.92
N GLY A 30 -53.01 -12.15 -39.75
CA GLY A 30 -51.68 -12.67 -39.37
C GLY A 30 -51.71 -13.64 -38.18
N PRO A 31 -50.67 -14.48 -37.99
CA PRO A 31 -50.59 -15.42 -36.87
C PRO A 31 -50.72 -14.68 -35.53
N ARG A 32 -51.69 -15.11 -34.70
CA ARG A 32 -52.22 -14.46 -33.48
C ARG A 32 -51.23 -14.21 -32.32
N ASN A 33 -49.93 -14.41 -32.51
CA ASN A 33 -48.90 -14.37 -31.46
C ASN A 33 -47.62 -13.62 -31.88
N ARG A 34 -47.70 -12.56 -32.68
CA ARG A 34 -46.55 -11.68 -32.90
C ARG A 34 -46.27 -10.85 -31.65
N THR A 35 -45.04 -10.93 -31.17
CA THR A 35 -44.55 -10.19 -30.00
C THR A 35 -43.62 -9.08 -30.47
N PHE A 36 -43.49 -8.01 -29.68
CA PHE A 36 -42.56 -6.92 -30.02
C PHE A 36 -41.09 -7.37 -30.07
N PHE A 37 -40.78 -8.54 -29.51
CA PHE A 37 -39.43 -9.12 -29.48
C PHE A 37 -38.74 -9.14 -30.84
N ASP A 38 -39.41 -9.63 -31.89
CA ASP A 38 -38.78 -9.75 -33.22
C ASP A 38 -38.51 -8.39 -33.86
N ARG A 39 -39.37 -7.40 -33.61
CA ARG A 39 -39.20 -6.04 -34.12
C ARG A 39 -38.06 -5.33 -33.40
N ILE A 40 -38.03 -5.42 -32.08
CA ILE A 40 -37.01 -4.80 -31.21
C ILE A 40 -35.63 -5.44 -31.43
N THR A 41 -35.55 -6.77 -31.51
CA THR A 41 -34.26 -7.47 -31.65
C THR A 41 -33.64 -7.28 -33.05
N LYS A 42 -34.45 -7.01 -34.08
CA LYS A 42 -33.98 -6.71 -35.44
C LYS A 42 -33.74 -5.22 -35.68
N ASP A 43 -34.08 -4.37 -34.72
CA ASP A 43 -33.85 -2.94 -34.84
C ASP A 43 -32.35 -2.63 -34.78
N ILE A 44 -31.84 -2.02 -35.84
CA ILE A 44 -30.42 -1.71 -35.98
C ILE A 44 -29.94 -0.70 -34.94
N GLU A 45 -30.81 0.20 -34.47
CA GLU A 45 -30.46 1.19 -33.45
C GLU A 45 -30.24 0.52 -32.10
N ILE A 46 -31.05 -0.50 -31.76
CA ILE A 46 -30.89 -1.28 -30.52
C ILE A 46 -29.59 -2.09 -30.56
N VAL A 47 -29.29 -2.71 -31.69
CA VAL A 47 -28.02 -3.42 -31.89
C VAL A 47 -26.83 -2.47 -31.79
N ARG A 48 -26.91 -1.28 -32.40
CA ARG A 48 -25.86 -0.24 -32.29
C ARG A 48 -25.63 0.20 -30.86
N VAL A 49 -26.70 0.44 -30.09
CA VAL A 49 -26.58 0.86 -28.68
C VAL A 49 -25.97 -0.26 -27.82
N ALA A 50 -26.31 -1.53 -28.06
CA ALA A 50 -25.71 -2.66 -27.35
C ALA A 50 -24.20 -2.81 -27.64
N LEU A 51 -23.78 -2.60 -28.89
CA LEU A 51 -22.36 -2.57 -29.27
C LEU A 51 -21.64 -1.36 -28.62
N LEU A 52 -22.26 -0.18 -28.64
CA LEU A 52 -21.71 1.01 -28.00
C LEU A 52 -21.52 0.81 -26.49
N LEU A 53 -22.50 0.21 -25.81
CA LEU A 53 -22.42 -0.12 -24.39
C LEU A 53 -21.21 -1.01 -24.08
N THR A 54 -20.97 -2.01 -24.93
CA THR A 54 -19.81 -2.91 -24.80
C THR A 54 -18.50 -2.13 -24.94
N GLY A 55 -18.42 -1.19 -25.90
CA GLY A 55 -17.28 -0.30 -26.06
C GLY A 55 -17.06 0.63 -24.87
N CYS A 56 -18.13 1.20 -24.32
CA CYS A 56 -18.08 2.06 -23.12
C CYS A 56 -17.57 1.30 -21.90
N ILE A 57 -17.98 0.04 -21.70
CA ILE A 57 -17.49 -0.81 -20.60
C ILE A 57 -15.98 -1.04 -20.73
N GLN A 58 -15.49 -1.29 -21.96
CA GLN A 58 -14.06 -1.42 -22.19
C GLN A 58 -13.30 -0.11 -21.93
N GLY A 59 -13.90 1.05 -22.28
CA GLY A 59 -13.36 2.36 -21.92
C GLY A 59 -13.24 2.55 -20.41
N ILE A 60 -14.31 2.23 -19.66
CA ILE A 60 -14.29 2.27 -18.19
C ILE A 60 -13.22 1.34 -17.62
N ARG A 61 -13.04 0.14 -18.19
CA ARG A 61 -11.98 -0.80 -17.77
C ARG A 61 -10.59 -0.17 -17.91
N ASN A 62 -10.33 0.56 -18.99
CA ASN A 62 -9.05 1.24 -19.17
C ASN A 62 -8.86 2.35 -18.13
N THR A 63 -9.88 3.17 -17.87
CA THR A 63 -9.82 4.21 -16.82
C THR A 63 -9.62 3.61 -15.42
N VAL A 64 -10.26 2.48 -15.12
CA VAL A 64 -10.01 1.74 -13.87
C VAL A 64 -8.56 1.25 -13.82
N GLN A 65 -8.03 0.73 -14.93
CA GLN A 65 -6.63 0.28 -14.98
C GLN A 65 -5.66 1.45 -14.77
N ASP A 66 -5.91 2.61 -15.37
CA ASP A 66 -5.09 3.81 -15.18
C ASP A 66 -5.11 4.28 -13.72
N TYR A 67 -6.29 4.22 -13.07
CA TYR A 67 -6.42 4.50 -11.65
C TYR A 67 -5.71 3.47 -10.77
N LEU A 68 -5.75 2.18 -11.12
CA LEU A 68 -4.98 1.16 -10.41
C LEU A 68 -3.47 1.34 -10.60
N ASN A 69 -3.06 1.78 -11.79
CA ASN A 69 -1.66 2.08 -12.10
C ASN A 69 -1.13 3.26 -11.27
N SER A 70 -1.96 4.19 -10.80
CA SER A 70 -1.50 5.24 -9.88
C SER A 70 -1.02 4.67 -8.53
N PHE A 71 -1.54 3.52 -8.10
CA PHE A 71 -1.04 2.82 -6.91
C PHE A 71 0.29 2.08 -7.17
N ALA A 72 0.71 1.92 -8.43
CA ALA A 72 1.96 1.26 -8.76
C ALA A 72 3.20 2.01 -8.21
N GLN A 73 3.06 3.31 -7.92
CA GLN A 73 4.12 4.07 -7.24
C GLN A 73 4.46 3.54 -5.84
N TYR A 74 3.55 2.80 -5.22
CA TYR A 74 3.75 2.18 -3.91
C TYR A 74 4.25 0.73 -4.00
N ASN A 75 4.53 0.20 -5.21
CA ASN A 75 4.96 -1.19 -5.42
C ASN A 75 6.17 -1.60 -4.58
N TRP A 76 7.12 -0.68 -4.39
CA TRP A 76 8.32 -0.92 -3.58
C TRP A 76 7.99 -1.30 -2.13
N LEU A 77 6.82 -0.90 -1.62
CA LEU A 77 6.41 -1.18 -0.25
C LEU A 77 6.24 -2.69 0.03
N TRP A 78 5.90 -3.48 -0.99
CA TRP A 78 5.77 -4.93 -0.87
C TRP A 78 6.80 -5.72 -1.69
N HIS A 79 7.37 -5.14 -2.75
CA HIS A 79 8.40 -5.80 -3.55
C HIS A 79 9.80 -5.71 -2.94
N ASP A 80 10.12 -4.61 -2.26
CA ASP A 80 11.48 -4.41 -1.76
C ASP A 80 11.71 -5.18 -0.47
N ASP A 81 12.88 -5.81 -0.40
CA ASP A 81 13.34 -6.45 0.82
C ASP A 81 13.71 -5.36 1.86
N LYS A 82 13.07 -5.45 3.02
CA LYS A 82 13.20 -4.48 4.11
C LYS A 82 14.61 -4.48 4.69
N ASP A 83 15.23 -5.66 4.79
CA ASP A 83 16.58 -5.82 5.33
C ASP A 83 17.64 -5.34 4.33
N ALA A 84 17.49 -5.64 3.05
CA ALA A 84 18.37 -5.14 1.99
C ALA A 84 18.33 -3.61 1.89
N SER A 85 17.13 -3.03 1.98
CA SER A 85 16.93 -1.57 1.98
C SER A 85 17.56 -0.91 3.22
N TYR A 86 17.42 -1.54 4.39
CA TYR A 86 18.06 -1.10 5.62
C TYR A 86 19.59 -1.15 5.52
N GLN A 87 20.17 -2.24 4.99
CA GLN A 87 21.61 -2.35 4.79
C GLN A 87 22.15 -1.30 3.82
N LYS A 88 21.42 -1.03 2.73
CA LYS A 88 21.78 0.04 1.79
C LYS A 88 21.78 1.40 2.48
N PHE A 89 20.81 1.66 3.34
CA PHE A 89 20.76 2.88 4.15
C PHE A 89 21.93 2.95 5.15
N MET A 90 22.29 1.85 5.81
CA MET A 90 23.43 1.79 6.74
C MET A 90 24.78 2.04 6.07
N LYS A 91 24.96 1.65 4.81
CA LYS A 91 26.21 1.90 4.06
C LYS A 91 26.51 3.39 3.89
N THR A 92 25.49 4.24 3.94
CA THR A 92 25.64 5.70 3.83
C THR A 92 26.07 6.35 5.15
N THR A 93 26.30 5.56 6.23
CA THR A 93 26.58 6.05 7.59
C THR A 93 25.60 7.17 8.01
N PRO A 94 24.30 6.88 8.03
CA PRO A 94 23.27 7.90 8.23
C PRO A 94 23.35 8.48 9.64
N SER A 95 23.13 9.79 9.74
CA SER A 95 22.98 10.49 11.01
C SER A 95 21.62 10.16 11.65
N LEU A 96 21.45 10.48 12.94
CA LEU A 96 20.15 10.35 13.60
C LEU A 96 19.06 11.20 12.94
N ASP A 97 19.45 12.33 12.34
CA ASP A 97 18.54 13.21 11.59
C ASP A 97 18.06 12.55 10.30
N ASP A 98 18.95 11.87 9.57
CA ASP A 98 18.59 11.09 8.38
C ASP A 98 17.61 9.95 8.72
N PHE A 99 17.77 9.33 9.89
CA PHE A 99 16.83 8.34 10.40
C PHE A 99 15.45 8.93 10.69
N ASP A 100 15.39 10.09 11.35
CA ASP A 100 14.13 10.78 11.63
C ASP A 100 13.43 11.18 10.33
N HIS A 101 14.17 11.76 9.38
CA HIS A 101 13.67 12.06 8.04
C HIS A 101 13.12 10.82 7.33
N LYS A 102 13.83 9.69 7.39
CA LYS A 102 13.36 8.44 6.78
C LYS A 102 12.09 7.92 7.44
N LEU A 103 12.01 7.94 8.77
CA LEU A 103 10.81 7.51 9.51
C LEU A 103 9.61 8.43 9.25
N ARG A 104 9.84 9.75 9.18
CA ARG A 104 8.81 10.73 8.81
C ARG A 104 8.27 10.49 7.41
N SER A 105 9.15 10.19 6.44
CA SER A 105 8.72 9.91 5.07
C SER A 105 7.73 8.73 5.00
N PHE A 106 7.93 7.67 5.80
CA PHE A 106 6.96 6.57 5.87
C PHE A 106 5.61 7.01 6.47
N GLY A 107 5.61 7.94 7.41
CA GLY A 107 4.38 8.54 7.96
C GLY A 107 3.67 9.45 6.97
N GLU A 108 4.41 10.22 6.18
CA GLU A 108 3.85 11.05 5.10
C GLU A 108 3.16 10.20 4.03
N ILE A 109 3.79 9.11 3.61
CA ILE A 109 3.19 8.14 2.66
C ILE A 109 1.91 7.54 3.24
N GLU A 110 1.90 7.16 4.52
CA GLU A 110 0.69 6.64 5.18
C GLU A 110 -0.45 7.68 5.21
N ASN A 111 -0.12 8.95 5.46
CA ASN A 111 -1.08 10.05 5.44
C ASN A 111 -1.64 10.29 4.04
N GLU A 112 -0.80 10.27 3.00
CA GLU A 112 -1.21 10.39 1.60
C GLU A 112 -2.20 9.27 1.20
N ILE A 113 -1.88 8.02 1.56
CA ILE A 113 -2.77 6.87 1.34
C ILE A 113 -4.10 7.04 2.10
N THR A 114 -4.05 7.61 3.30
CA THR A 114 -5.26 7.88 4.10
C THR A 114 -6.14 8.93 3.43
N MET A 115 -5.55 9.98 2.90
CA MET A 115 -6.22 11.14 2.30
C MET A 115 -6.86 10.86 0.94
N THR A 116 -6.44 9.79 0.25
CA THR A 116 -7.12 9.31 -0.97
C THR A 116 -8.61 9.04 -0.70
N ASN A 117 -9.50 9.01 -1.69
CA ASN A 117 -10.92 8.69 -1.45
C ASN A 117 -11.12 7.18 -1.18
N ASP A 118 -12.03 6.83 -0.27
CA ASP A 118 -12.41 5.44 0.04
C ASP A 118 -13.29 4.79 -1.05
N ILE A 119 -14.04 5.63 -1.76
CA ILE A 119 -14.93 5.24 -2.84
C ILE A 119 -14.64 6.18 -4.02
N GLN A 120 -14.24 5.59 -5.14
CA GLN A 120 -14.00 6.31 -6.39
C GLN A 120 -15.03 5.86 -7.41
N ASN A 121 -15.87 6.77 -7.88
CA ASN A 121 -16.86 6.48 -8.92
C ASN A 121 -16.23 6.71 -10.30
N ILE A 122 -16.23 5.68 -11.13
CA ILE A 122 -15.72 5.70 -12.51
C ILE A 122 -16.86 5.32 -13.44
N GLY A 123 -17.50 6.32 -14.04
CA GLY A 123 -18.67 6.13 -14.89
C GLY A 123 -19.81 5.44 -14.12
N ALA A 124 -20.20 4.25 -14.58
CA ALA A 124 -21.25 3.43 -13.96
C ALA A 124 -20.73 2.46 -12.88
N LEU A 125 -19.43 2.48 -12.56
CA LEU A 125 -18.81 1.62 -11.55
C LEU A 125 -18.38 2.43 -10.32
N SER A 126 -18.46 1.80 -9.15
CA SER A 126 -17.96 2.35 -7.89
C SER A 126 -16.86 1.45 -7.36
N LEU A 127 -15.64 1.98 -7.29
CA LEU A 127 -14.47 1.26 -6.81
C LEU A 127 -14.26 1.55 -5.33
N ARG A 128 -14.27 0.49 -4.51
CA ARG A 128 -13.97 0.58 -3.08
C ARG A 128 -12.48 0.35 -2.84
N THR A 129 -11.77 1.39 -2.41
CA THR A 129 -10.31 1.35 -2.17
C THR A 129 -9.94 1.07 -0.72
N VAL A 130 -10.93 0.92 0.17
CA VAL A 130 -10.73 0.70 1.61
C VAL A 130 -9.79 -0.48 1.90
N SER A 131 -9.94 -1.59 1.17
CA SER A 131 -9.12 -2.79 1.38
C SER A 131 -7.65 -2.57 1.00
N ILE A 132 -7.38 -2.01 -0.19
CA ILE A 132 -6.02 -1.75 -0.64
C ILE A 132 -5.34 -0.70 0.26
N LYS A 133 -6.07 0.33 0.68
CA LYS A 133 -5.58 1.30 1.67
C LYS A 133 -5.17 0.64 2.97
N SER A 134 -6.02 -0.21 3.53
CA SER A 134 -5.74 -0.89 4.79
C SER A 134 -4.48 -1.76 4.70
N GLN A 135 -4.30 -2.48 3.59
CA GLN A 135 -3.10 -3.28 3.33
C GLN A 135 -1.86 -2.40 3.18
N LEU A 136 -1.92 -1.32 2.39
CA LEU A 136 -0.80 -0.39 2.23
C LEU A 136 -0.39 0.27 3.54
N LYS A 137 -1.34 0.69 4.38
CA LYS A 137 -1.04 1.21 5.73
C LYS A 137 -0.37 0.16 6.60
N SER A 138 -0.85 -1.07 6.57
CA SER A 138 -0.24 -2.18 7.31
C SER A 138 1.21 -2.41 6.89
N GLU A 139 1.49 -2.37 5.59
CA GLU A 139 2.84 -2.47 5.05
C GLU A 139 3.73 -1.29 5.46
N CYS A 140 3.24 -0.05 5.36
CA CYS A 140 3.95 1.15 5.86
C CYS A 140 4.31 1.00 7.35
N ASN A 141 3.38 0.50 8.16
CA ASN A 141 3.63 0.26 9.58
C ASN A 141 4.70 -0.82 9.79
N ARG A 142 4.70 -1.89 8.97
CA ARG A 142 5.71 -2.94 9.00
C ARG A 142 7.11 -2.40 8.65
N TRP A 143 7.20 -1.46 7.71
CA TRP A 143 8.45 -0.74 7.42
C TRP A 143 8.92 0.10 8.60
N LYS A 144 8.02 0.89 9.21
CA LYS A 144 8.35 1.70 10.40
C LYS A 144 8.86 0.84 11.55
N ILE A 145 8.14 -0.22 11.90
CA ILE A 145 8.54 -1.13 12.99
C ILE A 145 9.91 -1.72 12.71
N LYS A 146 10.14 -2.26 11.51
CA LYS A 146 11.43 -2.88 11.15
C LYS A 146 12.60 -1.90 11.23
N PHE A 147 12.42 -0.66 10.73
CA PHE A 147 13.46 0.38 10.83
C PHE A 147 13.71 0.79 12.28
N SER A 148 12.65 0.97 13.07
CA SER A 148 12.74 1.32 14.49
C SER A 148 13.39 0.22 15.33
N ASP A 149 13.06 -1.06 15.10
CA ASP A 149 13.63 -2.20 15.83
C ASP A 149 15.13 -2.35 15.55
N ASN A 150 15.54 -2.15 14.30
CA ASN A 150 16.96 -2.17 13.94
C ASN A 150 17.73 -1.00 14.57
N LEU A 151 17.16 0.20 14.56
CA LEU A 151 17.74 1.37 15.23
C LEU A 151 17.83 1.15 16.74
N HIS A 152 16.76 0.63 17.35
CA HIS A 152 16.72 0.31 18.77
C HIS A 152 17.77 -0.73 19.15
N SER A 153 17.93 -1.77 18.33
CA SER A 153 18.97 -2.79 18.53
C SER A 153 20.38 -2.20 18.47
N GLN A 154 20.62 -1.28 17.53
CA GLN A 154 21.90 -0.58 17.43
C GLN A 154 22.15 0.33 18.65
N ALA A 155 21.15 1.09 19.07
CA ALA A 155 21.24 1.96 20.24
C ALA A 155 21.48 1.16 21.52
N LYS A 156 20.76 0.04 21.69
CA LYS A 156 20.92 -0.90 22.80
C LYS A 156 22.35 -1.44 22.86
N ASN A 157 22.89 -1.93 21.74
CA ASN A 157 24.27 -2.44 21.69
C ASN A 157 25.30 -1.37 22.06
N LYS A 158 25.13 -0.12 21.57
CA LYS A 158 26.01 1.00 21.95
C LYS A 158 25.92 1.33 23.44
N LEU A 159 24.71 1.33 23.99
CA LEU A 159 24.47 1.59 25.41
C LEU A 159 25.06 0.49 26.30
N GLU A 160 24.92 -0.79 25.91
CA GLU A 160 25.53 -1.91 26.61
C GLU A 160 27.06 -1.82 26.60
N GLN A 161 27.66 -1.49 25.46
CA GLN A 161 29.11 -1.28 25.36
C GLN A 161 29.59 -0.14 26.26
N LEU A 162 28.88 1.00 26.26
CA LEU A 162 29.20 2.13 27.13
C LEU A 162 29.03 1.78 28.61
N THR A 163 27.94 1.09 28.96
CA THR A 163 27.67 0.68 30.34
C THR A 163 28.74 -0.27 30.85
N GLU A 164 29.13 -1.24 30.03
CA GLU A 164 30.20 -2.18 30.39
C GLU A 164 31.55 -1.46 30.52
N TYR A 165 31.85 -0.51 29.63
CA TYR A 165 33.04 0.34 29.75
C TYR A 165 33.05 1.13 31.05
N ILE A 166 31.93 1.79 31.42
CA ILE A 166 31.79 2.51 32.69
C ILE A 166 31.98 1.56 33.87
N ARG A 167 31.36 0.38 33.84
CA ARG A 167 31.46 -0.63 34.90
C ARG A 167 32.91 -1.10 35.10
N MET A 168 33.60 -1.43 34.01
CA MET A 168 35.01 -1.85 34.05
C MET A 168 35.93 -0.73 34.54
N THR A 169 35.71 0.50 34.06
CA THR A 169 36.52 1.67 34.44
C THR A 169 36.31 2.01 35.90
N ASN A 170 35.06 2.06 36.37
CA ASN A 170 34.74 2.34 37.76
C ASN A 170 35.31 1.27 38.70
N GLY A 171 35.27 -0.01 38.31
CA GLY A 171 35.90 -1.09 39.08
C GLY A 171 37.43 -0.94 39.19
N LYS A 172 38.10 -0.43 38.14
CA LYS A 172 39.55 -0.17 38.16
C LYS A 172 39.91 1.06 38.99
N VAL A 173 39.10 2.11 38.96
CA VAL A 173 39.31 3.36 39.72
C VAL A 173 39.02 3.18 41.21
N THR A 174 38.02 2.36 41.57
CA THR A 174 37.61 2.13 42.99
C THR A 174 38.58 1.21 43.75
N ARG A 175 39.58 0.63 43.07
CA ARG A 175 40.57 -0.24 43.71
C ARG A 175 41.41 0.55 44.72
N GLU A 176 41.53 0.05 45.95
CA GLU A 176 42.37 0.66 46.98
C GLU A 176 43.83 0.79 46.52
N VAL A 177 44.43 1.95 46.80
CA VAL A 177 45.82 2.25 46.45
C VAL A 177 46.73 1.78 47.57
N THR A 178 47.29 0.58 47.42
CA THR A 178 48.16 -0.03 48.44
C THR A 178 49.65 0.15 48.14
N ASP A 179 50.02 0.38 46.88
CA ASP A 179 51.41 0.59 46.45
C ASP A 179 51.52 1.70 45.38
N LEU A 180 52.76 2.15 45.15
CA LEU A 180 53.08 3.24 44.22
C LEU A 180 52.84 2.85 42.75
N ASP A 181 52.95 1.55 42.44
CA ASP A 181 52.61 0.99 41.12
C ASP A 181 51.11 1.04 40.83
N THR A 182 50.26 0.74 41.82
CA THR A 182 48.80 0.88 41.71
C THR A 182 48.38 2.33 41.54
N LEU A 183 49.06 3.28 42.21
CA LEU A 183 48.84 4.71 42.00
C LEU A 183 49.18 5.14 40.56
N SER A 184 50.31 4.69 40.02
CA SER A 184 50.73 4.99 38.65
C SER A 184 49.74 4.42 37.62
N PHE A 185 49.24 3.21 37.85
CA PHE A 185 48.22 2.58 37.01
C PHE A 185 46.90 3.37 37.01
N ILE A 186 46.39 3.78 38.17
CA ILE A 186 45.14 4.56 38.27
C ILE A 186 45.29 5.94 37.63
N MET A 187 46.43 6.61 37.82
CA MET A 187 46.69 7.90 37.15
C MET A 187 46.69 7.77 35.62
N ARG A 188 47.32 6.74 35.05
CA ARG A 188 47.29 6.49 33.60
C ARG A 188 45.87 6.19 33.11
N LEU A 189 45.12 5.39 33.87
CA LEU A 189 43.73 5.08 33.55
C LEU A 189 42.84 6.33 33.55
N LEU A 190 43.04 7.25 34.50
CA LEU A 190 42.29 8.52 34.55
C LEU A 190 42.65 9.46 33.39
N VAL A 191 43.91 9.46 32.94
CA VAL A 191 44.32 10.19 31.74
C VAL A 191 43.66 9.59 30.49
N ASP A 192 43.71 8.26 30.33
CA ASP A 192 43.06 7.55 29.20
C ASP A 192 41.55 7.80 29.17
N VAL A 193 40.89 7.85 30.33
CA VAL A 193 39.46 8.17 30.42
C VAL A 193 39.19 9.60 29.98
N ARG A 194 40.04 10.55 30.37
CA ARG A 194 39.91 11.97 30.03
C ARG A 194 40.23 12.27 28.56
N GLU A 195 41.10 11.50 27.92
CA GLU A 195 41.37 11.61 26.48
C GLU A 195 40.26 11.02 25.60
N ARG A 196 39.39 10.18 26.17
CA ARG A 196 38.26 9.54 25.48
C ARG A 196 36.93 10.28 25.64
N GLU A 197 36.84 11.23 26.58
CA GLU A 197 35.73 12.21 26.64
C GLU A 197 35.85 13.23 25.50
#